data_AF-A0A2V8CUW0-F1
#
_entry.id   AF-A0A2V8CUW0-F1
#
_cell.length_a   1.000
_cell.length_b   1.000
_cell.length_c   1.000
_cell.angle_alpha   90.00
_cell.angle_beta   90.00
_cell.angle_gamma   90.00
#
_symmetry.space_group_name_H-M   'P 1'
#
loop_
_entity.id
_entity.type
_entity.pdbx_description
1 polymer ?
#
loop_
_entity_poly.entity_id
_entity_poly.type
_entity_poly.pdbx_seq_one_letter_code
_entity_poly.pdbx_strand_id
1 'polypeptide(L)' 'MLADEEKNGTRVKPAFGSVWYHLGGADREHARPHLTVAVPGATAESLGLPDKATQSGIWIMNAGTTTAHLMIPGQ' A
#
# COMPACT_ATOMS: atom_id res chain seq x y z
N MET A 1 16.36 -1.57 7.11
CA MET A 1 15.58 -0.52 7.80
C MET A 1 14.20 -1.05 8.18
N LEU A 2 13.19 -1.08 7.30
CA LEU A 2 11.84 -1.56 7.67
C LEU A 2 11.78 -3.02 8.14
N ALA A 3 12.50 -3.92 7.47
CA ALA A 3 12.55 -5.34 7.85
C ALA A 3 13.19 -5.56 9.23
N ASP A 4 14.18 -4.74 9.60
CA ASP A 4 14.84 -4.81 10.90
C ASP A 4 13.91 -4.29 12.01
N GLU A 5 13.15 -3.22 11.73
CA GLU A 5 12.14 -2.67 12.64
C GLU A 5 10.96 -3.63 12.83
N GLU A 6 10.56 -4.38 11.80
CA GLU A 6 9.57 -5.45 11.92
C GLU A 6 10.10 -6.59 12.77
N LYS A 7 11.34 -7.04 12.53
CA LYS A 7 11.97 -8.14 13.27
C LYS A 7 12.14 -7.81 14.75
N ASN A 8 12.50 -6.56 15.05
CA ASN A 8 12.75 -6.10 16.42
C ASN A 8 11.48 -5.55 17.10
N GLY A 9 10.33 -5.56 16.42
CA GLY A 9 9.04 -5.09 16.95
C GLY A 9 8.94 -3.58 17.17
N THR A 10 9.90 -2.80 16.66
CA THR A 10 9.96 -1.34 16.83
C THR A 10 9.22 -0.60 15.73
N ARG A 11 8.74 -1.29 14.69
CA ARG A 11 8.02 -0.66 13.59
C ARG A 11 6.71 -0.04 14.07
N VAL A 12 6.63 1.28 13.97
CA VAL A 12 5.37 2.00 14.11
C VAL A 12 4.55 1.81 12.83
N LYS A 13 3.44 1.09 12.95
CA LYS A 13 2.51 0.92 11.82
C LYS A 13 1.76 2.23 11.59
N PRO A 14 1.50 2.59 10.32
CA PRO A 14 0.58 3.67 10.04
C PRO A 14 -0.83 3.36 10.57
N ALA A 15 -1.60 4.39 10.90
CA ALA A 15 -3.00 4.21 11.25
C ALA A 15 -3.75 3.63 10.04
N PHE A 16 -4.69 2.72 10.30
CA PHE A 16 -5.50 2.13 9.24
C PHE A 16 -6.25 3.22 8.47
N GLY A 17 -6.18 3.20 7.14
CA GLY A 17 -6.77 4.21 6.27
C GLY A 17 -5.92 5.48 6.10
N SER A 18 -4.69 5.52 6.61
CA SER A 18 -3.79 6.65 6.35
C SER A 18 -3.50 6.77 4.85
N VAL A 19 -3.51 8.01 4.35
CA VAL A 19 -3.40 8.31 2.92
C VAL A 19 -2.12 9.09 2.64
N TRP A 20 -1.35 8.65 1.64
CA TRP A 20 -0.25 9.39 1.04
C TRP A 20 -0.53 9.64 -0.42
N TYR A 21 -0.44 10.90 -0.83
CA TYR A 21 -0.48 11.30 -2.21
C TYR A 21 0.84 11.98 -2.56
N HIS A 22 1.58 11.39 -3.49
CA HIS A 22 2.87 11.93 -3.91
C HIS A 22 3.03 11.88 -5.42
N LEU A 23 3.79 12.83 -5.96
CA LEU A 23 4.16 12.87 -7.37
C LEU A 23 5.58 12.31 -7.50
N GLY A 24 5.74 11.21 -8.24
CA GLY A 24 7.03 10.52 -8.37
C GLY A 24 7.28 10.02 -9.79
N GLY A 25 8.54 10.05 -10.21
CA GLY A 25 8.98 9.58 -11.53
C GLY A 25 10.47 9.82 -11.72
N ALA A 26 11.02 9.37 -12.85
CA ALA A 26 12.43 9.56 -13.17
C ALA A 26 12.80 11.05 -13.31
N ASP A 27 11.86 11.86 -13.80
CA ASP A 27 11.98 13.30 -13.98
C ASP A 27 10.59 13.95 -13.94
N ARG A 28 10.52 15.26 -14.20
CA ARG A 28 9.29 16.04 -14.18
C ARG A 28 8.30 15.63 -15.27
N GLU A 29 8.77 15.30 -16.48
CA GLU A 29 7.92 14.89 -17.59
C GLU A 29 7.33 13.48 -17.41
N HIS A 30 8.03 12.60 -16.68
CA HIS A 30 7.60 11.23 -16.39
C HIS A 30 7.01 11.05 -14.99
N ALA A 31 6.85 12.12 -14.22
CA ALA A 31 6.26 12.07 -12.91
C ALA A 31 4.77 11.71 -12.99
N ARG A 32 4.35 10.70 -12.22
CA ARG A 32 2.95 10.29 -12.10
C ARG A 32 2.47 10.42 -10.66
N PRO A 33 1.22 10.81 -10.44
CA PRO A 33 0.63 10.78 -9.12
C PRO A 33 0.56 9.34 -8.63
N HIS A 34 0.89 9.13 -7.36
CA HIS A 34 0.78 7.86 -6.69
C HIS A 34 0.05 8.05 -5.37
N LEU A 35 -1.05 7.31 -5.23
CA LEU A 35 -1.90 7.28 -4.04
C LEU A 35 -1.67 5.95 -3.32
N THR A 36 -1.27 6.02 -2.05
CA THR A 36 -1.14 4.85 -1.18
C THR A 36 -2.10 4.99 -0.01
N VAL A 37 -2.93 3.97 0.21
CA VAL A 37 -3.80 3.88 1.40
C VAL A 37 -3.31 2.73 2.26
N ALA A 38 -2.77 3.01 3.45
CA ALA A 38 -2.25 1.96 4.32
C ALA A 38 -3.39 1.21 5.01
N VAL A 39 -3.35 -0.11 4.89
CA VAL A 39 -4.30 -1.03 5.55
C VAL A 39 -3.53 -2.17 6.26
N PRO A 40 -2.68 -1.86 7.26
CA PRO A 40 -1.78 -2.86 7.86
C PRO A 40 -2.54 -4.07 8.40
N GLY A 41 -2.10 -5.27 8.02
CA GLY A 41 -2.71 -6.53 8.41
C GLY A 41 -3.98 -6.92 7.63
N ALA A 42 -4.46 -6.10 6.69
CA ALA A 42 -5.64 -6.44 5.91
C ALA A 42 -5.41 -7.61 4.96
N THR A 43 -6.37 -8.52 4.90
CA THR A 43 -6.46 -9.64 3.95
C THR A 43 -7.68 -9.47 3.03
N ALA A 44 -7.75 -10.31 1.99
CA ALA A 44 -8.90 -10.33 1.09
C ALA A 44 -10.21 -10.60 1.83
N GLU A 45 -10.19 -11.50 2.83
CA GLU A 45 -11.34 -11.83 3.67
C GLU A 45 -11.77 -10.66 4.55
N SER A 46 -10.80 -9.90 5.09
CA SER A 46 -11.11 -8.80 6.01
C SER A 46 -11.72 -7.56 5.34
N LEU A 47 -11.35 -7.28 4.09
CA LEU A 47 -11.80 -6.09 3.35
C LEU A 47 -12.72 -6.40 2.16
N GLY A 48 -12.86 -7.66 1.77
CA GLY A 48 -13.63 -8.06 0.59
C GLY A 48 -12.99 -7.59 -0.73
N LEU A 49 -11.69 -7.27 -0.72
CA LEU A 49 -10.95 -6.82 -1.89
C LEU A 49 -9.99 -7.92 -2.37
N PRO A 50 -9.71 -8.03 -3.68
CA PRO A 50 -8.68 -8.94 -4.18
C PRO A 50 -7.31 -8.66 -3.55
N ASP A 51 -6.51 -9.70 -3.32
CA ASP A 51 -5.10 -9.62 -2.90
C ASP A 51 -4.12 -9.84 -4.07
N LYS A 52 -4.65 -9.92 -5.30
CA LYS A 52 -3.89 -10.03 -6.55
C LYS A 52 -4.14 -8.82 -7.43
N ALA A 53 -3.11 -8.44 -8.18
CA ALA A 53 -3.22 -7.36 -9.15
C ALA A 53 -4.37 -7.63 -10.13
N THR A 54 -5.24 -6.64 -10.30
CA THR A 54 -6.34 -6.68 -11.28
C THR A 54 -6.14 -5.56 -12.29
N GLN A 55 -6.53 -5.79 -13.55
CA GLN A 55 -6.35 -4.80 -14.61
C GLN A 55 -7.27 -3.58 -14.46
N SER A 56 -8.34 -3.68 -13.66
CA SER A 56 -9.43 -2.69 -13.65
C SER A 56 -10.05 -2.43 -12.26
N GLY A 57 -9.33 -2.74 -11.18
CA GLY A 57 -9.89 -2.64 -9.82
C GLY A 57 -8.85 -2.39 -8.75
N ILE A 58 -9.33 -2.00 -7.57
CA ILE A 58 -8.50 -1.84 -6.37
C ILE A 58 -8.13 -3.22 -5.83
N TRP A 59 -6.87 -3.40 -5.43
CA TRP A 59 -6.44 -4.63 -4.73
C TRP A 59 -5.54 -4.31 -3.53
N ILE A 60 -5.39 -5.28 -2.64
CA ILE A 60 -4.50 -5.23 -1.48
C ILE A 60 -3.12 -5.74 -1.92
N MET A 61 -2.12 -4.87 -1.92
CA MET A 61 -0.72 -5.28 -2.06
C MET A 61 -0.17 -5.66 -0.69
N ASN A 62 0.66 -6.72 -0.63
CA ASN A 62 1.24 -7.26 0.60
C ASN A 62 0.19 -7.65 1.67
N ALA A 63 -0.93 -8.25 1.25
CA ALA A 63 -2.01 -8.68 2.12
C ALA A 63 -1.51 -9.50 3.33
N GLY A 64 -2.11 -9.28 4.49
CA GLY A 64 -1.75 -9.93 5.76
C GLY A 64 -0.45 -9.43 6.41
N THR A 65 0.29 -8.52 5.79
CA THR A 65 1.54 -7.98 6.33
C THR A 65 1.36 -6.60 6.97
N THR A 66 2.35 -6.14 7.74
CA THR A 66 2.34 -4.77 8.30
C THR A 66 2.46 -3.67 7.25
N THR A 67 2.82 -4.05 6.01
CA THR A 67 2.98 -3.16 4.85
C THR A 67 1.79 -3.18 3.90
N ALA A 68 0.70 -3.88 4.27
CA ALA A 68 -0.49 -3.99 3.43
C ALA A 68 -1.03 -2.59 3.07
N HIS A 69 -1.27 -2.36 1.77
CA HIS A 69 -1.81 -1.11 1.24
C HIS A 69 -2.68 -1.34 0.02
N LEU A 70 -3.59 -0.40 -0.26
CA LEU A 70 -4.42 -0.44 -1.45
C LEU A 70 -3.68 0.10 -2.66
N MET A 71 -3.76 -0.63 -3.75
CA MET A 71 -3.30 -0.20 -5.07
C MET A 71 -4.49 0.26 -5.89
N ILE A 72 -4.37 1.44 -6.50
CA ILE A 72 -5.43 2.10 -7.26
C ILE A 72 -4.90 2.38 -8.68
N PRO A 73 -5.18 1.50 -9.65
CA PRO A 73 -4.74 1.67 -11.04
C PRO A 73 -5.42 2.85 -11.73
N GLY A 74 -4.76 3.40 -12.75
CA GLY A 74 -5.37 4.37 -13.66
C GLY A 74 -5.49 5.80 -13.09
N GLN A 75 -4.68 6.13 -12.08
CA GLN A 75 -4.42 7.53 -11.71
C GLN A 75 -3.54 8.22 -12.76
#